data_AF-A0AAN5C9A9-F1
#
_entry.id   AF-A0AAN5C9A9-F1
#
_cell.length_a   1.000
_cell.length_b   1.000
_cell.length_c   1.000
_cell.angle_alpha   90.00
_cell.angle_beta   90.00
_cell.angle_gamma   90.00
#
_symmetry.space_group_name_H-M   'P 1'
#
loop_
_entity.id
_entity.type
_entity.pdbx_description
1 polymer ?
#
loop_
_entity_poly.entity_id
_entity_poly.type
_entity_poly.pdbx_seq_one_letter_code
_entity_poly.pdbx_strand_id
1 'polypeptide(L)'
;GCAVHTRMIKNLTAQLFRARRKRLSLGAARFDSKTQASNEKLKTRLASLSDSNRTYSRENSYLREKVDALSEDKSRLENELRFSENSRLEAEESLAEVRSGTVTLFENGSYTSDTVVTVLELLDLGVADEKVGRVMESVAKLVKAKLDRLPSPSTVRNFAVASLSVAKSHAYERIDQAIERDDQLCLYSDETNKSGTKLQLFGAGLPKEGGGQEIILFGLVDVPDKSAETAFSSMRARLGGRLTTVGDILPRVVTDWDTLSDASRQQLMTFHVFYCQLHVIANYTNVVLEALAEHERLTTVLTVVKEVSRLFGDRSAGLHSCSKDRIFCHRKSLKSFIDKMVGGRPELIKLRELLDLPIVDEHLQILGLLDQLVTGPLWRLAENVVHVMETGTTVSLLLSWVSECRDSPLSFFSGNGSVPSLHSIAAGDEQFLENLLSLSPSEASLDAVSVVMESSRGYFEHLFEDFIGTGKYSGKVDEVVMERTLCASATNRFIESGFGFVDRLYSYKP
;
A
#
# COMPACT_ATOMS: atom_id res chain seq x y z
N GLY A 1 50.88 -38.94 -10.39
CA GLY A 1 50.52 -40.38 -10.51
C GLY A 1 49.62 -40.69 -11.69
N CYS A 2 48.37 -40.21 -11.68
CA CYS A 2 47.32 -40.56 -12.65
C CYS A 2 47.66 -40.23 -14.12
N ALA A 3 48.23 -39.05 -14.41
CA ALA A 3 48.62 -38.68 -15.78
C ALA A 3 49.69 -39.62 -16.38
N VAL A 4 50.61 -40.10 -15.55
CA VAL A 4 51.66 -41.05 -15.96
C VAL A 4 51.05 -42.43 -16.25
N HIS A 5 50.12 -42.91 -15.41
CA HIS A 5 49.42 -44.18 -15.62
C HIS A 5 48.50 -44.12 -16.85
N THR A 6 47.78 -43.02 -17.05
CA THR A 6 46.95 -42.80 -18.24
C THR A 6 47.78 -42.85 -19.53
N ARG A 7 48.97 -42.22 -19.52
CA ARG A 7 49.91 -42.28 -20.65
C ARG A 7 50.45 -43.70 -20.87
N MET A 8 50.73 -44.45 -19.81
CA MET A 8 51.18 -45.84 -19.89
C MET A 8 50.08 -46.78 -20.44
N ILE A 9 48.82 -46.62 -20.00
CA ILE A 9 47.66 -47.35 -20.54
C ILE A 9 47.49 -47.07 -22.03
N LYS A 10 47.51 -45.79 -22.45
CA LYS A 10 47.42 -45.42 -23.87
C LYS A 10 48.52 -46.08 -24.71
N ASN A 11 49.75 -46.11 -24.21
CA ASN A 11 50.87 -46.76 -24.88
C ASN A 11 50.70 -48.28 -24.98
N LEU A 12 50.28 -48.96 -23.92
CA LEU A 12 50.04 -50.41 -23.91
C LEU A 12 48.86 -50.79 -24.81
N THR A 13 47.78 -50.02 -24.81
CA THR A 13 46.63 -50.21 -25.72
C THR A 13 47.07 -50.08 -27.17
N ALA A 14 47.90 -49.08 -27.49
CA ALA A 14 48.45 -48.91 -28.84
C ALA A 14 49.40 -50.06 -29.25
N GLN A 15 50.15 -50.63 -28.31
CA GLN A 15 50.98 -51.82 -28.56
C GLN A 15 50.13 -53.07 -28.82
N LEU A 16 49.09 -53.30 -28.01
CA LEU A 16 48.12 -54.39 -28.21
C LEU A 16 47.38 -54.29 -29.54
N PHE A 17 46.99 -53.07 -29.92
CA PHE A 17 46.34 -52.83 -31.21
C PHE A 17 47.28 -53.15 -32.39
N ARG A 18 48.55 -52.73 -32.30
CA ARG A 18 49.58 -53.09 -33.29
C ARG A 18 49.80 -54.61 -33.36
N ALA A 19 49.85 -55.29 -32.22
CA ALA A 19 49.97 -56.75 -32.16
C ALA A 19 48.77 -57.47 -32.78
N ARG A 20 47.53 -57.02 -32.51
CA ARG A 20 46.30 -57.55 -33.12
C ARG A 20 46.26 -57.33 -34.64
N ARG A 21 46.65 -56.15 -35.11
CA ARG A 21 46.71 -55.84 -36.54
C ARG A 21 47.73 -56.72 -37.27
N LYS A 22 48.90 -56.95 -36.65
CA LYS A 22 49.92 -57.88 -37.14
C LYS A 22 49.43 -59.33 -37.18
N ARG A 23 48.57 -59.73 -36.22
CA ARG A 23 47.92 -61.05 -36.18
C ARG A 23 46.89 -61.22 -37.31
N LEU A 24 46.12 -60.18 -37.63
CA LEU A 24 45.15 -60.20 -38.73
C LEU A 24 45.85 -60.21 -40.10
N SER A 25 47.01 -59.54 -40.25
CA SER A 25 47.74 -59.49 -41.52
C SER A 25 48.53 -60.76 -41.86
N LEU A 26 48.77 -61.66 -40.90
CA LEU A 26 49.65 -62.84 -41.09
C LEU A 26 48.90 -64.16 -41.37
N GLY A 27 47.56 -64.15 -41.40
CA GLY A 27 46.77 -65.39 -41.62
C GLY A 27 46.86 -66.35 -40.43
N ALA A 28 45.78 -67.10 -40.16
CA ALA A 28 45.60 -67.87 -38.92
C ALA A 28 46.52 -69.10 -38.76
N ALA A 29 47.52 -69.31 -39.62
CA ALA A 29 48.32 -70.53 -39.63
C ALA A 29 49.71 -70.30 -38.99
N ARG A 30 49.86 -70.82 -37.76
CA ARG A 30 51.09 -70.97 -36.95
C ARG A 30 51.66 -69.68 -36.33
N PHE A 31 51.01 -69.21 -35.28
CA PHE A 31 51.67 -68.32 -34.31
C PHE A 31 52.31 -69.14 -33.17
N ASP A 32 53.59 -68.85 -32.93
CA ASP A 32 54.41 -69.43 -31.86
C ASP A 32 53.80 -69.12 -30.47
N SER A 33 53.76 -70.13 -29.58
CA SER A 33 53.12 -70.05 -28.26
C SER A 33 53.67 -68.90 -27.40
N LYS A 34 54.93 -68.50 -27.64
CA LYS A 34 55.58 -67.34 -27.04
C LYS A 34 54.85 -66.02 -27.29
N THR A 35 54.27 -65.83 -28.48
CA THR A 35 53.55 -64.59 -28.84
C THR A 35 52.17 -64.53 -28.17
N GLN A 36 51.54 -65.69 -27.94
CA GLN A 36 50.28 -65.79 -27.22
C GLN A 36 50.49 -65.53 -25.72
N ALA A 37 51.53 -66.11 -25.11
CA ALA A 37 51.91 -65.85 -23.72
C ALA A 37 52.27 -64.38 -23.46
N SER A 38 52.97 -63.72 -24.40
CA SER A 38 53.30 -62.29 -24.31
C SER A 38 52.05 -61.40 -24.36
N ASN A 39 51.08 -61.72 -25.22
CA ASN A 39 49.81 -60.99 -25.30
C ASN A 39 48.96 -61.16 -24.05
N GLU A 40 48.89 -62.36 -23.47
CA GLU A 40 48.18 -62.56 -22.20
C GLU A 40 48.85 -61.79 -21.06
N LYS A 41 50.19 -61.82 -20.97
CA LYS A 41 50.92 -61.01 -19.98
C LYS A 41 50.66 -59.50 -20.12
N LEU A 42 50.56 -59.01 -21.36
CA LEU A 42 50.21 -57.60 -21.64
C LEU A 42 48.75 -57.29 -21.27
N LYS A 43 47.81 -58.20 -21.54
CA LYS A 43 46.40 -58.04 -21.12
C LYS A 43 46.26 -57.99 -19.62
N THR A 44 46.89 -58.90 -18.88
CA THR A 44 46.86 -58.92 -17.41
C THR A 44 47.44 -57.63 -16.83
N ARG A 45 48.55 -57.14 -17.41
CA ARG A 45 49.16 -55.88 -16.99
C ARG A 45 48.29 -54.66 -17.34
N LEU A 46 47.62 -54.68 -18.50
CA LEU A 46 46.66 -53.63 -18.89
C LEU A 46 45.45 -53.61 -17.95
N ALA A 47 44.90 -54.77 -17.59
CA ALA A 47 43.79 -54.90 -16.65
C ALA A 47 44.18 -54.36 -15.27
N SER A 48 45.33 -54.80 -14.73
CA SER A 48 45.84 -54.29 -13.45
C SER A 48 46.06 -52.78 -13.45
N LEU A 49 46.64 -52.20 -14.52
CA LEU A 49 46.82 -50.75 -14.63
C LEU A 49 45.49 -50.00 -14.78
N SER A 50 44.53 -50.58 -15.50
CA SER A 50 43.19 -50.03 -15.65
C SER A 50 42.46 -49.97 -14.31
N ASP A 51 42.58 -51.02 -13.50
CA ASP A 51 42.00 -51.07 -12.16
C ASP A 51 42.66 -50.05 -11.23
N SER A 52 44.00 -49.96 -11.22
CA SER A 52 44.71 -48.92 -10.47
C SER A 52 44.30 -47.51 -10.91
N ASN A 53 44.14 -47.27 -12.21
CA ASN A 53 43.71 -45.97 -12.73
C ASN A 53 42.27 -45.63 -12.34
N ARG A 54 41.39 -46.64 -12.25
CA ARG A 54 40.02 -46.47 -11.74
C ARG A 54 40.03 -46.09 -10.26
N THR A 55 40.85 -46.75 -9.45
CA THR A 55 41.02 -46.40 -8.03
C THR A 55 41.54 -44.97 -7.87
N TYR A 56 42.61 -44.61 -8.60
CA TYR A 56 43.14 -43.23 -8.57
C TYR A 56 42.14 -42.20 -9.10
N SER A 57 41.30 -42.53 -10.08
CA SER A 57 40.29 -41.61 -10.58
C SER A 57 39.22 -41.33 -9.52
N ARG A 58 38.80 -42.34 -8.77
CA ARG A 58 37.85 -42.18 -7.65
C ARG A 58 38.46 -41.34 -6.53
N GLU A 59 39.70 -41.64 -6.15
CA GLU A 59 40.41 -40.90 -5.11
C GLU A 59 40.62 -39.42 -5.52
N ASN A 60 40.95 -39.15 -6.78
CA ASN A 60 41.04 -37.77 -7.28
C ASN A 60 39.69 -37.05 -7.31
N SER A 61 38.59 -37.75 -7.62
CA SER A 61 37.23 -37.17 -7.56
C SER A 61 36.90 -36.76 -6.12
N TYR A 62 37.10 -37.68 -5.18
CA TYR A 62 36.88 -37.43 -3.76
C TYR A 62 37.74 -36.28 -3.21
N LEU A 63 39.03 -36.22 -3.60
CA LEU A 63 39.91 -35.13 -3.20
C LEU A 63 39.49 -33.78 -3.80
N ARG A 64 38.94 -33.75 -5.03
CA ARG A 64 38.42 -32.51 -5.63
C ARG A 64 37.19 -32.01 -4.88
N GLU A 65 36.21 -32.89 -4.66
CA GLU A 65 35.01 -32.56 -3.87
C GLU A 65 35.39 -32.04 -2.47
N LYS A 66 36.39 -32.66 -1.83
CA LYS A 66 36.89 -32.20 -0.53
C LYS A 66 37.59 -30.85 -0.59
N VAL A 67 38.35 -30.57 -1.65
CA VAL A 67 39.00 -29.26 -1.86
C VAL A 67 37.96 -28.18 -2.13
N ASP A 68 36.94 -28.47 -2.93
CA ASP A 68 35.86 -27.54 -3.25
C ASP A 68 35.06 -27.20 -1.99
N ALA A 69 34.67 -28.21 -1.19
CA ALA A 69 34.00 -28.00 0.10
C ALA A 69 34.85 -27.18 1.09
N LEU A 70 36.15 -27.46 1.20
CA LEU A 70 37.05 -26.68 2.06
C LEU A 70 37.24 -25.25 1.54
N SER A 71 37.17 -25.03 0.23
CA SER A 71 37.25 -23.70 -0.38
C SER A 71 35.99 -22.87 -0.07
N GLU A 72 34.82 -23.48 -0.14
CA GLU A 72 33.55 -22.86 0.25
C GLU A 72 33.53 -22.51 1.74
N ASP A 73 33.92 -23.45 2.61
CA ASP A 73 34.01 -23.22 4.06
C ASP A 73 35.02 -22.11 4.40
N LYS A 74 36.16 -22.07 3.71
CA LYS A 74 37.15 -20.99 3.87
C LYS A 74 36.54 -19.64 3.49
N SER A 75 35.82 -19.55 2.37
CA SER A 75 35.19 -18.30 1.95
C SER A 75 34.10 -17.85 2.92
N ARG A 76 33.32 -18.79 3.47
CA ARG A 76 32.34 -18.50 4.53
C ARG A 76 33.02 -17.93 5.77
N LEU A 77 34.06 -18.59 6.27
CA LEU A 77 34.80 -18.15 7.47
C LEU A 77 35.52 -16.81 7.26
N GLU A 78 36.06 -16.54 6.07
CA GLU A 78 36.65 -15.23 5.75
C GLU A 78 35.61 -14.11 5.79
N ASN A 79 34.38 -14.37 5.30
CA ASN A 79 33.28 -13.41 5.40
C ASN A 79 32.80 -13.20 6.85
N GLU A 80 32.68 -14.27 7.64
CA GLU A 80 32.32 -14.20 9.06
C GLU A 80 33.38 -13.45 9.89
N LEU A 81 34.67 -13.69 9.60
CA LEU A 81 35.77 -12.98 10.23
C LEU A 81 35.71 -11.49 9.90
N ARG A 82 35.52 -11.12 8.62
CA ARG A 82 35.39 -9.72 8.22
C ARG A 82 34.21 -9.04 8.90
N PHE A 83 33.06 -9.72 9.00
CA PHE A 83 31.90 -9.19 9.71
C PHE A 83 32.21 -8.97 11.20
N SER A 84 32.83 -9.95 11.86
CA SER A 84 33.20 -9.87 13.27
C SER A 84 34.27 -8.80 13.54
N GLU A 85 35.23 -8.62 12.64
CA GLU A 85 36.25 -7.56 12.72
C GLU A 85 35.63 -6.17 12.59
N ASN A 86 34.67 -5.99 11.67
CA ASN A 86 33.91 -4.75 11.56
C ASN A 86 33.12 -4.46 12.84
N SER A 87 32.37 -5.45 13.36
CA SER A 87 31.64 -5.27 14.62
C SER A 87 32.56 -5.00 15.82
N ARG A 88 33.76 -5.57 15.85
CA ARG A 88 34.76 -5.27 16.89
C ARG A 88 35.26 -3.83 16.76
N LEU A 89 35.55 -3.35 15.56
CA LEU A 89 35.98 -1.98 15.32
C LEU A 89 34.88 -0.98 15.72
N GLU A 90 33.63 -1.23 15.33
CA GLU A 90 32.47 -0.43 15.77
C GLU A 90 32.32 -0.39 17.29
N ALA A 91 32.53 -1.52 17.97
CA ALA A 91 32.49 -1.59 19.43
C ALA A 91 33.67 -0.85 20.10
N GLU A 92 34.87 -0.92 19.53
CA GLU A 92 36.05 -0.18 20.01
C GLU A 92 35.88 1.32 19.83
N GLU A 93 35.32 1.75 18.71
CA GLU A 93 34.96 3.15 18.45
C GLU A 93 33.90 3.63 19.44
N SER A 94 32.81 2.86 19.62
CA SER A 94 31.77 3.15 20.61
C SER A 94 32.34 3.28 22.03
N LEU A 95 33.30 2.41 22.41
CA LEU A 95 33.99 2.49 23.71
C LEU A 95 34.89 3.73 23.82
N ALA A 96 35.52 4.16 22.73
CA ALA A 96 36.32 5.39 22.69
C ALA A 96 35.43 6.65 22.81
N GLU A 97 34.27 6.65 22.17
CA GLU A 97 33.27 7.73 22.27
C GLU A 97 32.73 7.87 23.70
N VAL A 98 32.34 6.76 24.33
CA VAL A 98 31.87 6.73 25.73
C VAL A 98 32.93 7.28 26.69
N ARG A 99 34.22 7.03 26.41
CA ARG A 99 35.34 7.57 27.22
C ARG A 99 35.61 9.05 26.97
N SER A 100 35.37 9.55 25.75
CA SER A 100 35.61 10.95 25.40
C SER A 100 34.44 11.88 25.77
N GLY A 101 33.23 11.32 25.94
CA GLY A 101 32.00 12.07 26.10
C GLY A 101 31.61 12.88 24.86
N THR A 102 32.31 12.68 23.73
CA THR A 102 32.04 13.30 22.43
C THR A 102 31.52 12.23 21.48
N VAL A 103 30.37 12.50 20.86
CA VAL A 103 29.76 11.66 19.83
C VAL A 103 30.21 12.21 18.47
N THR A 104 30.74 11.33 17.62
CA THR A 104 31.28 11.69 16.31
C THR A 104 30.16 11.63 15.27
N LEU A 105 29.72 12.80 14.81
CA LEU A 105 28.70 12.92 13.78
C LEU A 105 29.32 13.11 12.39
N PHE A 106 30.57 13.57 12.32
CA PHE A 106 31.22 13.94 11.08
C PHE A 106 32.63 13.35 10.98
N GLU A 107 32.80 12.40 10.07
CA GLU A 107 34.05 11.67 9.88
C GLU A 107 34.45 11.65 8.40
N ASN A 108 35.74 11.69 8.11
CA ASN A 108 36.29 11.54 6.74
C ASN A 108 35.69 12.49 5.69
N GLY A 109 35.24 13.68 6.11
CA GLY A 109 34.67 14.70 5.21
C GLY A 109 33.17 14.57 4.95
N SER A 110 32.48 13.63 5.60
CA SER A 110 31.03 13.42 5.50
C SER A 110 30.39 13.19 6.87
N TYR A 111 29.07 13.34 6.94
CA TYR A 111 28.34 12.89 8.13
C TYR A 111 28.23 11.37 8.15
N THR A 112 28.27 10.78 9.33
CA THR A 112 28.12 9.33 9.52
C THR A 112 26.71 8.87 9.10
N SER A 113 26.57 7.59 8.73
CA SER A 113 25.28 7.01 8.36
C SER A 113 24.24 7.17 9.46
N ASP A 114 24.64 6.96 10.71
CA ASP A 114 23.77 7.11 11.89
C ASP A 114 23.30 8.55 12.05
N THR A 115 24.14 9.53 11.74
CA THR A 115 23.72 10.94 11.73
C THR A 115 22.67 11.19 10.66
N VAL A 116 22.85 10.65 9.45
CA VAL A 116 21.86 10.80 8.36
C VAL A 116 20.53 10.15 8.75
N VAL A 117 20.55 8.93 9.29
CA VAL A 117 19.35 8.21 9.75
C VAL A 117 18.65 9.00 10.86
N THR A 118 19.38 9.43 11.88
CA THR A 118 18.83 10.25 12.98
C THR A 118 18.17 11.52 12.47
N VAL A 119 18.78 12.20 11.49
CA VAL A 119 18.17 13.39 10.86
C VAL A 119 16.86 13.04 10.18
N LEU A 120 16.80 11.94 9.41
CA LEU A 120 15.57 11.52 8.72
C LEU A 120 14.47 11.13 9.71
N GLU A 121 14.80 10.46 10.81
CA GLU A 121 13.86 10.14 11.89
C GLU A 121 13.30 11.41 12.55
N LEU A 122 14.15 12.41 12.82
CA LEU A 122 13.69 13.69 13.36
C LEU A 122 12.74 14.42 12.40
N LEU A 123 13.01 14.37 11.09
CA LEU A 123 12.12 14.93 10.07
C LEU A 123 10.77 14.19 10.05
N ASP A 124 10.78 12.85 10.18
CA ASP A 124 9.56 12.03 10.25
C ASP A 124 8.73 12.34 11.51
N LEU A 125 9.40 12.65 12.62
CA LEU A 125 8.79 13.17 13.85
C LEU A 125 8.29 14.62 13.74
N GLY A 126 8.41 15.25 12.56
CA GLY A 126 7.90 16.59 12.29
C GLY A 126 8.79 17.73 12.77
N VAL A 127 10.07 17.46 13.07
CA VAL A 127 11.02 18.52 13.41
C VAL A 127 11.40 19.27 12.13
N ALA A 128 11.15 20.58 12.09
CA ALA A 128 11.52 21.41 10.94
C ALA A 128 13.04 21.40 10.68
N ASP A 129 13.44 21.47 9.40
CA ASP A 129 14.84 21.43 8.93
C ASP A 129 15.78 22.29 9.81
N GLU A 130 15.37 23.53 10.09
CA GLU A 130 16.16 24.51 10.84
C GLU A 130 16.23 24.27 12.35
N LYS A 131 15.44 23.32 12.86
CA LYS A 131 15.38 22.93 14.28
C LYS A 131 16.09 21.62 14.56
N VAL A 132 16.30 20.76 13.56
CA VAL A 132 16.95 19.44 13.73
C VAL A 132 18.25 19.54 14.52
N GLY A 133 19.19 20.40 14.11
CA GLY A 133 20.46 20.56 14.81
C GLY A 133 20.30 21.02 16.27
N ARG A 134 19.31 21.87 16.56
CA ARG A 134 19.01 22.33 17.93
C ARG A 134 18.43 21.21 18.79
N VAL A 135 17.57 20.38 18.21
CA VAL A 135 17.00 19.21 18.89
C VAL A 135 18.12 18.23 19.26
N MET A 136 19.00 17.90 18.31
CA MET A 136 20.17 17.05 18.57
C MET A 136 21.05 17.62 19.70
N GLU A 137 21.32 18.93 19.67
CA GLU A 137 22.09 19.61 20.72
C GLU A 137 21.41 19.54 22.09
N SER A 138 20.10 19.73 22.15
CA SER A 138 19.31 19.63 23.39
C SER A 138 19.32 18.21 23.96
N VAL A 139 19.17 17.19 23.11
CA VAL A 139 19.25 15.78 23.53
C VAL A 139 20.66 15.47 24.06
N ALA A 140 21.71 15.90 23.36
CA ALA A 140 23.09 15.72 23.80
C ALA A 140 23.36 16.36 25.18
N LYS A 141 22.81 17.56 25.43
CA LYS A 141 22.91 18.22 26.76
C LYS A 141 22.27 17.40 27.87
N LEU A 142 21.13 16.76 27.63
CA LEU A 142 20.44 15.92 28.62
C LEU A 142 21.28 14.70 29.02
N VAL A 143 21.97 14.10 28.06
CA VAL A 143 22.85 12.93 28.29
C VAL A 143 24.30 13.30 28.61
N LYS A 144 24.59 14.61 28.76
CA LYS A 144 25.94 15.16 28.99
C LYS A 144 26.96 14.73 27.92
N ALA A 145 26.50 14.53 26.69
CA ALA A 145 27.35 14.29 25.54
C ALA A 145 27.68 15.61 24.83
N LYS A 146 28.85 15.66 24.21
CA LYS A 146 29.26 16.71 23.28
C LYS A 146 29.13 16.19 21.86
N LEU A 147 28.61 17.01 20.94
CA LEU A 147 28.57 16.68 19.52
C LEU A 147 29.72 17.41 18.83
N ASP A 148 30.49 16.73 17.99
CA ASP A 148 31.62 17.30 17.26
C ASP A 148 31.18 18.32 16.19
N ARG A 149 30.11 18.02 15.44
CA ARG A 149 29.58 18.85 14.37
C ARG A 149 28.10 18.56 14.10
N LEU A 150 27.25 19.58 14.24
CA LEU A 150 25.83 19.47 13.91
C LEU A 150 25.58 19.68 12.41
N PRO A 151 24.58 19.00 11.80
CA PRO A 151 24.14 19.28 10.44
C PRO A 151 23.49 20.66 10.35
N SER A 152 23.85 21.43 9.32
CA SER A 152 23.19 22.70 9.01
C SER A 152 21.80 22.46 8.40
N PRO A 153 20.88 23.45 8.41
CA PRO A 153 19.57 23.29 7.78
C PRO A 153 19.66 22.89 6.28
N SER A 154 20.63 23.46 5.55
CA SER A 154 20.89 23.09 4.16
C SER A 154 21.40 21.65 4.02
N THR A 155 22.22 21.18 4.97
CA THR A 155 22.68 19.79 5.01
C THR A 155 21.53 18.83 5.27
N VAL A 156 20.67 19.14 6.24
CA VAL A 156 19.45 18.36 6.55
C VAL A 156 18.57 18.25 5.32
N ARG A 157 18.32 19.35 4.62
CA ARG A 157 17.54 19.35 3.37
C ARG A 157 18.18 18.49 2.28
N ASN A 158 19.50 18.52 2.14
CA ASN A 158 20.21 17.67 1.19
C ASN A 158 20.07 16.18 1.54
N PHE A 159 20.08 15.81 2.82
CA PHE A 159 19.81 14.43 3.25
C PHE A 159 18.39 14.01 2.90
N ALA A 160 17.39 14.86 3.15
CA ALA A 160 16.00 14.58 2.78
C ALA A 160 15.84 14.39 1.25
N VAL A 161 16.47 15.25 0.44
CA VAL A 161 16.43 15.16 -1.03
C VAL A 161 17.14 13.89 -1.53
N ALA A 162 18.30 13.56 -0.96
CA ALA A 162 19.04 12.35 -1.31
C ALA A 162 18.23 11.09 -0.95
N SER A 163 17.67 11.05 0.26
CA SER A 163 16.79 9.98 0.72
C SER A 163 15.57 9.82 -0.20
N LEU A 164 14.93 10.92 -0.59
CA LEU A 164 13.83 10.89 -1.56
C LEU A 164 14.24 10.29 -2.90
N SER A 165 15.45 10.57 -3.39
CA SER A 165 15.96 9.98 -4.63
C SER A 165 16.14 8.47 -4.49
N VAL A 166 16.67 7.99 -3.35
CA VAL A 166 16.82 6.56 -3.07
C VAL A 166 15.46 5.89 -2.94
N ALA A 167 14.54 6.47 -2.15
CA ALA A 167 13.18 5.96 -1.98
C ALA A 167 12.43 5.87 -3.31
N LYS A 168 12.58 6.86 -4.19
CA LYS A 168 12.01 6.82 -5.55
C LYS A 168 12.61 5.68 -6.37
N SER A 169 13.93 5.53 -6.40
CA SER A 169 14.58 4.44 -7.13
C SER A 169 14.11 3.08 -6.62
N HIS A 170 14.01 2.91 -5.30
CA HIS A 170 13.50 1.69 -4.68
C HIS A 170 12.03 1.42 -5.07
N ALA A 171 11.16 2.44 -4.97
CA ALA A 171 9.77 2.33 -5.39
C ALA A 171 9.63 1.86 -6.84
N TYR A 172 10.42 2.45 -7.75
CA TYR A 172 10.43 2.05 -9.16
C TYR A 172 10.96 0.65 -9.39
N GLU A 173 12.07 0.28 -8.76
CA GLU A 173 12.64 -1.06 -8.85
C GLU A 173 11.65 -2.12 -8.35
N ARG A 174 10.92 -1.85 -7.27
CA ARG A 174 9.88 -2.76 -6.75
C ARG A 174 8.74 -2.95 -7.75
N ILE A 175 8.30 -1.86 -8.41
CA ILE A 175 7.25 -1.92 -9.45
C ILE A 175 7.76 -2.67 -10.69
N ASP A 176 8.99 -2.40 -11.15
CA ASP A 176 9.61 -3.11 -12.28
C ASP A 176 9.72 -4.62 -11.98
N GLN A 177 10.21 -4.99 -10.80
CA GLN A 177 10.31 -6.39 -10.39
C GLN A 177 8.95 -7.10 -10.37
N ALA A 178 7.89 -6.42 -9.91
CA ALA A 178 6.54 -6.97 -9.93
C ALA A 178 6.07 -7.22 -11.37
N ILE A 179 6.29 -6.26 -12.25
CA ILE A 179 5.96 -6.38 -13.67
C ILE A 179 6.73 -7.52 -14.35
N GLU A 180 8.04 -7.64 -14.10
CA GLU A 180 8.88 -8.69 -14.67
C GLU A 180 8.44 -10.10 -14.23
N ARG A 181 7.81 -10.20 -13.05
CA ARG A 181 7.26 -11.45 -12.50
C ARG A 181 5.83 -11.74 -12.96
N ASP A 182 5.23 -10.84 -13.72
CA ASP A 182 3.80 -10.86 -14.05
C ASP A 182 2.91 -10.83 -12.79
N ASP A 183 3.38 -10.15 -11.74
CA ASP A 183 2.63 -9.92 -10.52
C ASP A 183 1.48 -8.94 -10.78
N GLN A 184 0.41 -9.08 -10.01
CA GLN A 184 -0.73 -8.17 -10.09
C GLN A 184 -0.40 -6.80 -9.51
N LEU A 185 -0.86 -5.76 -10.18
CA LEU A 185 -0.60 -4.37 -9.83
C LEU A 185 -1.91 -3.60 -9.73
N CYS A 186 -2.19 -3.02 -8.56
CA CYS A 186 -3.27 -2.06 -8.40
C CYS A 186 -2.72 -0.65 -8.47
N LEU A 187 -3.27 0.19 -9.35
CA LEU A 187 -2.89 1.59 -9.43
C LEU A 187 -3.86 2.44 -8.62
N TYR A 188 -3.31 3.23 -7.73
CA TYR A 188 -4.04 4.13 -6.87
C TYR A 188 -3.84 5.58 -7.32
N SER A 189 -4.91 6.36 -7.28
CA SER A 189 -4.83 7.81 -7.40
C SER A 189 -5.86 8.47 -6.49
N ASP A 190 -5.48 9.60 -5.91
CA ASP A 190 -6.40 10.47 -5.19
C ASP A 190 -6.01 11.93 -5.38
N GLU A 191 -6.95 12.85 -5.18
CA GLU A 191 -6.77 14.29 -5.37
C GLU A 191 -7.10 15.06 -4.09
N THR A 192 -6.30 16.09 -3.80
CA THR A 192 -6.65 17.10 -2.81
C THR A 192 -6.45 18.51 -3.35
N ASN A 193 -7.09 19.49 -2.73
CA ASN A 193 -6.92 20.91 -3.04
C ASN A 193 -6.23 21.60 -1.86
N LYS A 194 -5.06 22.20 -2.09
CA LYS A 194 -4.30 22.93 -1.07
C LYS A 194 -3.91 24.32 -1.56
N SER A 195 -4.39 25.35 -0.88
CA SER A 195 -4.09 26.76 -1.21
C SER A 195 -4.38 27.15 -2.67
N GLY A 196 -5.42 26.57 -3.27
CA GLY A 196 -5.78 26.80 -4.68
C GLY A 196 -5.04 25.93 -5.69
N THR A 197 -4.08 25.12 -5.25
CA THR A 197 -3.40 24.11 -6.08
C THR A 197 -4.08 22.76 -5.93
N LYS A 198 -4.42 22.14 -7.06
CA LYS A 198 -4.86 20.74 -7.10
C LYS A 198 -3.65 19.84 -7.12
N LEU A 199 -3.58 18.94 -6.16
CA LEU A 199 -2.51 17.97 -6.01
C LEU A 199 -3.10 16.57 -6.22
N GLN A 200 -2.48 15.79 -7.08
CA GLN A 200 -2.80 14.39 -7.28
C GLN A 200 -1.66 13.53 -6.77
N LEU A 201 -2.00 12.57 -5.92
CA LEU A 201 -1.07 11.58 -5.37
C LEU A 201 -1.33 10.24 -6.05
N PHE A 202 -0.25 9.57 -6.45
CA PHE A 202 -0.25 8.28 -7.11
C PHE A 202 0.50 7.25 -6.29
N GLY A 203 -0.06 6.03 -6.27
CA GLY A 203 0.58 4.89 -5.65
C GLY A 203 0.28 3.59 -6.38
N ALA A 204 1.02 2.55 -6.01
CA ALA A 204 0.89 1.20 -6.54
C ALA A 204 0.73 0.21 -5.38
N GLY A 205 -0.25 -0.68 -5.48
CA GLY A 205 -0.44 -1.82 -4.59
C GLY A 205 0.14 -3.08 -5.20
N LEU A 206 1.03 -3.73 -4.45
CA LEU A 206 1.61 -5.03 -4.77
C LEU A 206 1.13 -6.07 -3.74
N PRO A 207 0.88 -7.32 -4.16
CA PRO A 207 0.54 -8.39 -3.22
C PRO A 207 1.73 -8.70 -2.29
N LYS A 208 1.44 -9.01 -1.02
CA LYS A 208 2.44 -9.50 -0.05
C LYS A 208 2.35 -11.01 0.13
N GLU A 209 3.51 -11.65 0.30
CA GLU A 209 3.57 -13.04 0.78
C GLU A 209 2.94 -13.12 2.19
N GLY A 210 1.87 -13.91 2.32
CA GLY A 210 1.09 -14.01 3.56
C GLY A 210 -0.19 -13.18 3.61
N GLY A 211 -0.54 -12.49 2.52
CA GLY A 211 -1.78 -11.73 2.39
C GLY A 211 -1.63 -10.23 2.69
N GLY A 212 -2.60 -9.45 2.21
CA GLY A 212 -2.53 -7.99 2.23
C GLY A 212 -1.67 -7.41 1.11
N GLN A 213 -1.39 -6.12 1.22
CA GLN A 213 -0.73 -5.36 0.15
C GLN A 213 0.44 -4.51 0.68
N GLU A 214 1.46 -4.38 -0.16
CA GLU A 214 2.48 -3.34 -0.07
C GLU A 214 2.04 -2.18 -0.93
N ILE A 215 1.95 -0.98 -0.34
CA ILE A 215 1.56 0.22 -1.07
C ILE A 215 2.76 1.14 -1.19
N ILE A 216 3.08 1.49 -2.43
CA ILE A 216 4.24 2.27 -2.81
C ILE A 216 3.73 3.58 -3.39
N LEU A 217 3.97 4.69 -2.70
CA LEU A 217 3.71 6.03 -3.23
C LEU A 217 4.83 6.41 -4.20
N PHE A 218 4.50 6.74 -5.43
CA PHE A 218 5.52 7.03 -6.46
C PHE A 218 5.41 8.43 -7.08
N GLY A 219 4.36 9.20 -6.78
CA GLY A 219 4.28 10.55 -7.31
C GLY A 219 3.22 11.43 -6.66
N LEU A 220 3.61 12.65 -6.29
CA LEU A 220 2.72 13.76 -5.98
C LEU A 220 2.92 14.83 -7.04
N VAL A 221 1.84 15.29 -7.68
CA VAL A 221 1.91 16.24 -8.79
C VAL A 221 0.83 17.30 -8.69
N ASP A 222 1.15 18.49 -9.17
CA ASP A 222 0.15 19.52 -9.42
C ASP A 222 -0.58 19.16 -10.73
N VAL A 223 -1.91 19.18 -10.72
CA VAL A 223 -2.73 18.94 -11.91
C VAL A 223 -3.59 20.15 -12.26
N PRO A 224 -3.66 20.56 -13.55
CA PRO A 224 -4.45 21.71 -13.95
C PRO A 224 -5.96 21.49 -13.83
N ASP A 225 -6.43 20.25 -14.03
CA ASP A 225 -7.84 19.89 -14.07
C ASP A 225 -8.10 18.46 -13.57
N LYS A 226 -9.38 18.09 -13.56
CA LYS A 226 -9.87 16.78 -13.09
C LYS A 226 -10.14 15.79 -14.22
N SER A 227 -9.60 16.02 -15.42
CA SER A 227 -9.85 15.12 -16.53
C SER A 227 -9.11 13.80 -16.35
N ALA A 228 -9.71 12.70 -16.80
CA ALA A 228 -9.06 11.39 -16.83
C ALA A 228 -7.76 11.45 -17.65
N GLU A 229 -7.77 12.20 -18.77
CA GLU A 229 -6.59 12.44 -19.60
C GLU A 229 -5.42 13.04 -18.80
N THR A 230 -5.65 14.15 -18.09
CA THR A 230 -4.62 14.78 -17.26
C THR A 230 -4.10 13.84 -16.16
N ALA A 231 -4.99 13.11 -15.49
CA ALA A 231 -4.61 12.15 -14.45
C ALA A 231 -3.71 11.02 -14.99
N PHE A 232 -4.13 10.34 -16.06
CA PHE A 232 -3.38 9.23 -16.65
C PHE A 232 -2.10 9.68 -17.35
N SER A 233 -2.11 10.82 -18.03
CA SER A 233 -0.91 11.39 -18.64
C SER A 233 0.11 11.80 -17.57
N SER A 234 -0.33 12.35 -16.44
CA SER A 234 0.53 12.67 -15.30
C SER A 234 1.11 11.42 -14.66
N MET A 235 0.28 10.39 -14.43
CA MET A 235 0.72 9.09 -13.90
C MET A 235 1.76 8.45 -14.83
N ARG A 236 1.50 8.44 -16.15
CA ARG A 236 2.44 7.94 -17.16
C ARG A 236 3.73 8.74 -17.19
N ALA A 237 3.68 10.06 -17.10
CA ALA A 237 4.90 10.87 -17.04
C ALA A 237 5.75 10.53 -15.80
N ARG A 238 5.12 10.15 -14.68
CA ARG A 238 5.81 9.75 -13.45
C ARG A 238 6.40 8.35 -13.48
N LEU A 239 5.78 7.44 -14.22
CA LEU A 239 6.21 6.04 -14.34
C LEU A 239 7.12 5.82 -15.56
N GLY A 240 6.72 6.31 -16.73
CA GLY A 240 7.36 6.07 -18.03
C GLY A 240 8.69 6.79 -18.25
N GLY A 241 9.09 7.72 -17.37
CA GLY A 241 10.42 8.33 -17.44
C GLY A 241 11.55 7.43 -16.95
N ARG A 242 11.25 6.30 -16.29
CA ARG A 242 12.24 5.45 -15.62
C ARG A 242 12.00 3.95 -15.72
N LEU A 243 10.76 3.51 -15.91
CA LEU A 243 10.41 2.09 -16.00
C LEU A 243 10.48 1.67 -17.48
N THR A 244 11.27 0.64 -17.79
CA THR A 244 11.61 0.28 -19.18
C THR A 244 10.49 -0.40 -19.95
N THR A 245 9.48 -0.95 -19.25
CA THR A 245 8.39 -1.78 -19.81
C THR A 245 6.98 -1.20 -19.54
N VAL A 246 6.86 -0.13 -18.76
CA VAL A 246 5.56 0.36 -18.24
C VAL A 246 4.72 1.13 -19.25
N GLY A 247 5.34 1.63 -20.33
CA GLY A 247 4.64 2.35 -21.39
C GLY A 247 3.50 1.56 -22.05
N ASP A 248 3.57 0.22 -21.98
CA ASP A 248 2.58 -0.70 -22.56
C ASP A 248 1.56 -1.22 -21.54
N ILE A 249 1.81 -1.04 -20.25
CA ILE A 249 0.97 -1.57 -19.15
C ILE A 249 -0.02 -0.52 -18.65
N LEU A 250 0.32 0.77 -18.76
CA LEU A 250 -0.56 1.84 -18.30
C LEU A 250 -1.73 2.08 -19.24
N PRO A 251 -2.95 2.27 -18.70
CA PRO A 251 -4.13 2.52 -19.49
C PRO A 251 -3.94 3.77 -20.37
N ARG A 252 -4.49 3.70 -21.59
CA ARG A 252 -4.61 4.83 -22.51
C ARG A 252 -6.05 5.28 -22.50
N VAL A 253 -6.27 6.58 -22.37
CA VAL A 253 -7.59 7.15 -22.60
C VAL A 253 -7.86 7.05 -24.10
N VAL A 254 -9.03 6.49 -24.42
CA VAL A 254 -9.50 6.32 -25.80
C VAL A 254 -10.77 7.14 -25.95
N THR A 255 -10.87 7.92 -27.02
CA THR A 255 -12.08 8.67 -27.36
C THR A 255 -13.03 7.80 -28.20
N ASP A 256 -14.28 8.23 -28.32
CA ASP A 256 -15.25 7.63 -29.24
C ASP A 256 -15.51 6.14 -28.97
N TRP A 257 -15.71 5.77 -27.70
CA TRP A 257 -15.93 4.40 -27.23
C TRP A 257 -16.93 3.61 -28.09
N ASP A 258 -18.04 4.23 -28.48
CA ASP A 258 -19.10 3.61 -29.27
C ASP A 258 -18.67 3.23 -30.69
N THR A 259 -17.59 3.82 -31.19
CA THR A 259 -17.02 3.53 -32.52
C THR A 259 -16.03 2.37 -32.51
N LEU A 260 -15.58 1.93 -31.32
CA LEU A 260 -14.64 0.84 -31.18
C LEU A 260 -15.30 -0.52 -31.49
N SER A 261 -14.53 -1.41 -32.10
CA SER A 261 -14.97 -2.80 -32.30
C SER A 261 -15.26 -3.48 -30.95
N ASP A 262 -16.17 -4.45 -30.94
CA ASP A 262 -16.49 -5.21 -29.72
C ASP A 262 -15.24 -5.90 -29.14
N ALA A 263 -14.33 -6.38 -29.99
CA ALA A 263 -13.07 -6.98 -29.56
C ALA A 263 -12.16 -5.96 -28.86
N SER A 264 -12.06 -4.73 -29.39
CA SER A 264 -11.29 -3.65 -28.76
C SER A 264 -11.89 -3.22 -27.43
N ARG A 265 -13.22 -3.10 -27.36
CA ARG A 265 -13.93 -2.79 -26.10
C ARG A 265 -13.71 -3.90 -25.08
N GLN A 266 -13.82 -5.17 -25.46
CA GLN A 266 -13.53 -6.30 -24.58
C GLN A 266 -12.09 -6.30 -24.06
N GLN A 267 -11.12 -5.97 -24.90
CA GLN A 267 -9.73 -5.85 -24.47
C GLN A 267 -9.55 -4.71 -23.46
N LEU A 268 -10.15 -3.54 -23.70
CA LEU A 268 -10.07 -2.42 -22.76
C LEU A 268 -10.81 -2.70 -21.43
N MET A 269 -11.89 -3.48 -21.47
CA MET A 269 -12.63 -3.93 -20.29
C MET A 269 -11.86 -4.92 -19.40
N THR A 270 -10.68 -5.39 -19.82
CA THR A 270 -9.77 -6.16 -18.95
C THR A 270 -9.14 -5.29 -17.85
N PHE A 271 -9.10 -3.97 -18.03
CA PHE A 271 -8.72 -3.06 -16.96
C PHE A 271 -9.90 -2.90 -15.99
N HIS A 272 -9.66 -3.20 -14.71
CA HIS A 272 -10.67 -3.10 -13.67
C HIS A 272 -10.51 -1.77 -12.94
N VAL A 273 -11.58 -0.96 -12.93
CA VAL A 273 -11.64 0.31 -12.20
C VAL A 273 -12.55 0.13 -11.02
N PHE A 274 -12.13 0.65 -9.86
CA PHE A 274 -12.91 0.60 -8.63
C PHE A 274 -12.97 1.98 -7.99
N TYR A 275 -14.17 2.35 -7.53
CA TYR A 275 -14.33 3.53 -6.70
C TYR A 275 -13.87 3.23 -5.27
N CYS A 276 -13.09 4.15 -4.71
CA CYS A 276 -12.72 4.10 -3.31
C CYS A 276 -13.97 4.17 -2.42
N GLN A 277 -14.15 3.19 -1.54
CA GLN A 277 -15.33 3.11 -0.68
C GLN A 277 -15.41 4.26 0.34
N LEU A 278 -14.28 4.87 0.70
CA LEU A 278 -14.28 6.06 1.59
C LEU A 278 -14.89 7.29 0.91
N HIS A 279 -14.66 7.47 -0.40
CA HIS A 279 -15.28 8.55 -1.16
C HIS A 279 -16.80 8.39 -1.25
N VAL A 280 -17.29 7.15 -1.31
CA VAL A 280 -18.72 6.86 -1.25
C VAL A 280 -19.34 7.48 0.00
N ILE A 281 -18.70 7.27 1.14
CA ILE A 281 -19.19 7.69 2.45
C ILE A 281 -19.03 9.21 2.62
N ALA A 282 -17.85 9.74 2.28
CA ALA A 282 -17.55 11.16 2.40
C ALA A 282 -18.49 12.03 1.57
N ASN A 283 -18.77 11.63 0.32
CA ASN A 283 -19.64 12.38 -0.58
C ASN A 283 -21.12 12.21 -0.26
N TYR A 284 -21.53 11.06 0.29
CA TYR A 284 -22.94 10.81 0.64
C TYR A 284 -23.50 11.85 1.62
N THR A 285 -22.66 12.35 2.54
CA THR A 285 -23.07 13.43 3.46
C THR A 285 -23.53 14.68 2.71
N ASN A 286 -22.86 15.04 1.60
CA ASN A 286 -23.26 16.21 0.81
C ASN A 286 -24.59 15.96 0.09
N VAL A 287 -24.80 14.76 -0.47
CA VAL A 287 -26.06 14.36 -1.11
C VAL A 287 -27.23 14.54 -0.15
N VAL A 288 -27.09 14.05 1.08
CA VAL A 288 -28.13 14.17 2.11
C VAL A 288 -28.36 15.63 2.50
N LEU A 289 -27.30 16.42 2.69
CA LEU A 289 -27.43 17.83 3.06
C LEU A 289 -28.06 18.67 1.95
N GLU A 290 -27.78 18.37 0.69
CA GLU A 290 -28.42 19.02 -0.47
C GLU A 290 -29.90 18.65 -0.56
N ALA A 291 -30.25 17.37 -0.39
CA ALA A 291 -31.62 16.90 -0.36
C ALA A 291 -32.43 17.54 0.79
N LEU A 292 -31.84 17.64 1.98
CA LEU A 292 -32.46 18.32 3.12
C LEU A 292 -32.64 19.82 2.85
N ALA A 293 -31.63 20.48 2.27
CA ALA A 293 -31.70 21.89 1.88
C ALA A 293 -32.81 22.16 0.85
N GLU A 294 -32.99 21.25 -0.12
CA GLU A 294 -34.08 21.32 -1.09
C GLU A 294 -35.44 21.21 -0.41
N HIS A 295 -35.59 20.28 0.54
CA HIS A 295 -36.82 20.12 1.33
C HIS A 295 -37.16 21.38 2.15
N GLU A 296 -36.19 21.98 2.86
CA GLU A 296 -36.45 23.21 3.64
C GLU A 296 -36.54 24.48 2.78
N ARG A 297 -36.13 24.45 1.50
CA ARG A 297 -35.91 25.61 0.62
C ARG A 297 -35.00 26.68 1.25
N LEU A 298 -34.15 26.25 2.17
CA LEU A 298 -33.22 27.03 2.98
C LEU A 298 -31.93 26.22 3.16
N THR A 299 -30.95 26.75 3.86
CA THR A 299 -29.69 26.02 4.15
C THR A 299 -29.39 26.01 5.65
N THR A 300 -30.43 25.87 6.49
CA THR A 300 -30.33 26.04 7.94
C THR A 300 -29.56 24.90 8.57
N VAL A 301 -29.90 23.64 8.27
CA VAL A 301 -29.22 22.47 8.84
C VAL A 301 -27.77 22.37 8.38
N LEU A 302 -27.50 22.68 7.10
CA LEU A 302 -26.15 22.75 6.55
C LEU A 302 -25.29 23.78 7.31
N THR A 303 -25.88 24.94 7.63
CA THR A 303 -25.21 25.99 8.42
C THR A 303 -24.93 25.50 9.83
N VAL A 304 -25.89 24.83 10.48
CA VAL A 304 -25.70 24.26 11.83
C VAL A 304 -24.56 23.25 11.85
N VAL A 305 -24.55 22.27 10.94
CA VAL A 305 -23.49 21.26 10.86
C VAL A 305 -22.13 21.93 10.63
N LYS A 306 -22.03 22.85 9.67
CA LYS A 306 -20.77 23.57 9.39
C LYS A 306 -20.29 24.38 10.57
N GLU A 307 -21.16 25.13 11.23
CA GLU A 307 -20.78 25.97 12.37
C GLU A 307 -20.40 25.12 13.58
N VAL A 308 -21.13 24.03 13.86
CA VAL A 308 -20.78 23.12 14.97
C VAL A 308 -19.42 22.46 14.70
N SER A 309 -19.19 21.94 13.49
CA SER A 309 -17.88 21.36 13.13
C SER A 309 -16.76 22.42 13.17
N ARG A 310 -17.02 23.66 12.77
CA ARG A 310 -16.02 24.74 12.82
C ARG A 310 -15.68 25.17 14.25
N LEU A 311 -16.67 25.22 15.13
CA LEU A 311 -16.54 25.72 16.50
C LEU A 311 -16.06 24.64 17.49
N PHE A 312 -16.46 23.40 17.27
CA PHE A 312 -16.28 22.29 18.21
C PHE A 312 -15.58 21.07 17.60
N GLY A 313 -15.39 21.02 16.29
CA GLY A 313 -14.70 19.93 15.61
C GLY A 313 -13.18 20.06 15.69
N ASP A 314 -12.50 18.93 15.80
CA ASP A 314 -11.05 18.87 15.68
C ASP A 314 -10.67 19.05 14.20
N ARG A 315 -9.80 20.02 13.90
CA ARG A 315 -9.49 20.44 12.50
C ARG A 315 -8.87 19.34 11.64
N SER A 316 -8.48 18.21 12.23
CA SER A 316 -7.65 17.16 11.63
C SER A 316 -8.40 15.94 11.10
N ALA A 317 -9.70 15.77 11.39
CA ALA A 317 -10.38 14.48 11.17
C ALA A 317 -11.50 14.46 10.11
N GLY A 318 -11.66 15.54 9.34
CA GLY A 318 -12.84 15.69 8.48
C GLY A 318 -14.15 15.70 9.28
N LEU A 319 -15.29 15.79 8.62
CA LEU A 319 -16.62 15.88 9.24
C LEU A 319 -17.02 14.66 10.11
N HIS A 320 -16.18 13.63 10.23
CA HIS A 320 -16.47 12.39 10.96
C HIS A 320 -16.27 12.48 12.48
N SER A 321 -15.38 13.34 12.99
CA SER A 321 -15.20 13.48 14.46
C SER A 321 -16.34 14.24 15.13
N CYS A 322 -17.16 14.95 14.34
CA CYS A 322 -18.38 15.61 14.78
C CYS A 322 -19.58 14.83 14.23
N SER A 323 -19.74 13.58 14.68
CA SER A 323 -20.80 12.69 14.23
C SER A 323 -22.17 13.34 14.46
N LYS A 324 -23.06 13.25 13.46
CA LYS A 324 -24.27 14.10 13.37
C LYS A 324 -25.29 13.74 14.46
N ASP A 325 -25.29 12.47 14.85
CA ASP A 325 -25.97 11.93 16.02
C ASP A 325 -25.54 12.63 17.33
N ARG A 326 -24.24 12.93 17.51
CA ARG A 326 -23.74 13.66 18.69
C ARG A 326 -24.25 15.09 18.72
N ILE A 327 -24.33 15.76 17.56
CA ILE A 327 -24.92 17.10 17.48
C ILE A 327 -26.37 17.05 17.97
N PHE A 328 -27.14 16.08 17.48
CA PHE A 328 -28.52 15.87 17.89
C PHE A 328 -28.65 15.56 19.40
N CYS A 329 -27.85 14.63 19.93
CA CYS A 329 -27.93 14.21 21.32
C CYS A 329 -27.41 15.27 22.30
N HIS A 330 -26.42 16.07 21.90
CA HIS A 330 -25.89 17.15 22.72
C HIS A 330 -26.54 18.51 22.46
N ARG A 331 -27.57 18.62 21.61
CA ARG A 331 -28.19 19.91 21.26
C ARG A 331 -28.63 20.73 22.46
N LYS A 332 -29.23 20.12 23.49
CA LYS A 332 -29.63 20.81 24.72
C LYS A 332 -28.43 21.35 25.49
N SER A 333 -27.37 20.55 25.58
CA SER A 333 -26.10 20.95 26.19
C SER A 333 -25.41 22.05 25.39
N LEU A 334 -25.45 22.00 24.06
CA LEU A 334 -24.94 23.03 23.15
C LEU A 334 -25.71 24.35 23.34
N LYS A 335 -27.05 24.30 23.36
CA LYS A 335 -27.87 25.49 23.67
C LYS A 335 -27.50 26.10 25.03
N SER A 336 -27.45 25.27 26.08
CA SER A 336 -27.08 25.74 27.43
C SER A 336 -25.65 26.29 27.48
N PHE A 337 -24.70 25.68 26.76
CA PHE A 337 -23.34 26.18 26.65
C PHE A 337 -23.32 27.54 25.95
N ILE A 338 -23.99 27.66 24.81
CA ILE A 338 -24.09 28.93 24.08
C ILE A 338 -24.71 30.00 24.98
N ASP A 339 -25.81 29.71 25.67
CA ASP A 339 -26.51 30.60 26.60
C ASP A 339 -25.60 31.09 27.75
N LYS A 340 -24.72 30.22 28.28
CA LYS A 340 -23.72 30.58 29.30
C LYS A 340 -22.57 31.43 28.74
N MET A 341 -22.25 31.23 27.47
CA MET A 341 -21.19 31.95 26.76
C MET A 341 -21.70 33.24 26.10
N VAL A 342 -22.96 33.66 26.35
CA VAL A 342 -23.57 34.89 25.82
C VAL A 342 -22.86 36.12 26.40
N GLY A 343 -21.74 36.42 25.74
CA GLY A 343 -20.87 37.57 25.88
C GLY A 343 -20.21 37.81 24.52
N GLY A 344 -21.01 38.15 23.50
CA GLY A 344 -20.55 38.97 22.36
C GLY A 344 -20.05 38.28 21.08
N ARG A 345 -20.24 36.97 20.85
CA ARG A 345 -19.88 36.36 19.56
C ARG A 345 -21.11 36.21 18.64
N PRO A 346 -21.24 36.98 17.54
CA PRO A 346 -22.38 36.91 16.62
C PRO A 346 -22.64 35.51 16.06
N GLU A 347 -21.58 34.72 15.88
CA GLU A 347 -21.68 33.36 15.34
C GLU A 347 -22.38 32.40 16.29
N LEU A 348 -22.15 32.53 17.60
CA LEU A 348 -22.82 31.71 18.61
C LEU A 348 -24.30 32.08 18.74
N ILE A 349 -24.62 33.38 18.64
CA ILE A 349 -26.02 33.85 18.64
C ILE A 349 -26.76 33.26 17.43
N LYS A 350 -26.18 33.38 16.23
CA LYS A 350 -26.78 32.79 15.02
C LYS A 350 -26.96 31.28 15.14
N LEU A 351 -25.96 30.56 15.67
CA LEU A 351 -26.08 29.12 15.90
C LEU A 351 -27.20 28.78 16.89
N ARG A 352 -27.35 29.57 17.97
CA ARG A 352 -28.42 29.41 18.96
C ARG A 352 -29.80 29.57 18.34
N GLU A 353 -29.98 30.59 17.51
CA GLU A 353 -31.22 30.87 16.77
C GLU A 353 -31.57 29.73 15.83
N LEU A 354 -30.59 29.23 15.06
CA LEU A 354 -30.80 28.09 14.16
C LEU A 354 -31.18 26.82 14.92
N LEU A 355 -30.53 26.54 16.05
CA LEU A 355 -30.85 25.37 16.89
C LEU A 355 -32.25 25.44 17.51
N ASP A 356 -32.91 26.61 17.56
CA ASP A 356 -34.29 26.74 18.03
C ASP A 356 -35.36 26.49 16.96
N LEU A 357 -34.96 26.35 15.70
CA LEU A 357 -35.89 26.02 14.63
C LEU A 357 -36.32 24.54 14.73
N PRO A 358 -37.63 24.23 14.79
CA PRO A 358 -38.10 22.84 14.88
C PRO A 358 -37.61 21.95 13.73
N ILE A 359 -37.57 22.51 12.51
CA ILE A 359 -37.09 21.80 11.31
C ILE A 359 -35.63 21.35 11.44
N VAL A 360 -34.80 22.09 12.18
CA VAL A 360 -33.41 21.72 12.44
C VAL A 360 -33.33 20.50 13.36
N ASP A 361 -34.19 20.38 14.36
CA ASP A 361 -34.24 19.20 15.24
C ASP A 361 -34.62 17.95 14.43
N GLU A 362 -35.59 18.05 13.52
CA GLU A 362 -36.03 16.98 12.62
C GLU A 362 -34.91 16.56 11.65
N HIS A 363 -34.27 17.52 11.00
CA HIS A 363 -33.18 17.24 10.06
C HIS A 363 -31.94 16.68 10.75
N LEU A 364 -31.61 17.15 11.96
CA LEU A 364 -30.54 16.57 12.77
C LEU A 364 -30.86 15.13 13.20
N GLN A 365 -32.13 14.81 13.48
CA GLN A 365 -32.55 13.43 13.75
C GLN A 365 -32.32 12.54 12.52
N ILE A 366 -32.73 12.99 11.33
CA ILE A 366 -32.52 12.24 10.07
C ILE A 366 -31.03 12.03 9.81
N LEU A 367 -30.21 13.09 9.95
CA LEU A 367 -28.77 13.01 9.77
C LEU A 367 -28.10 12.06 10.77
N GLY A 368 -28.54 12.05 12.04
CA GLY A 368 -28.05 11.13 13.05
C GLY A 368 -28.43 9.68 12.76
N LEU A 369 -29.67 9.43 12.33
CA LEU A 369 -30.12 8.09 11.92
C LEU A 369 -29.36 7.58 10.70
N LEU A 370 -29.12 8.42 9.69
CA LEU A 370 -28.28 8.06 8.54
C LEU A 370 -26.84 7.77 8.96
N ASP A 371 -26.34 8.48 9.97
CA ASP A 371 -25.01 8.21 10.49
C ASP A 371 -24.91 6.82 11.12
N GLN A 372 -25.91 6.46 11.93
CA GLN A 372 -25.96 5.18 12.61
C GLN A 372 -26.34 4.00 11.69
N LEU A 373 -27.20 4.22 10.69
CA LEU A 373 -27.78 3.16 9.85
C LEU A 373 -27.11 3.02 8.47
N VAL A 374 -26.40 4.05 8.00
CA VAL A 374 -25.79 4.06 6.66
C VAL A 374 -24.29 4.37 6.71
N THR A 375 -23.87 5.58 7.08
CA THR A 375 -22.45 5.97 6.94
C THR A 375 -21.54 5.26 7.93
N GLY A 376 -21.95 5.08 9.18
CA GLY A 376 -21.21 4.32 10.19
C GLY A 376 -21.02 2.85 9.78
N PRO A 377 -22.09 2.13 9.42
CA PRO A 377 -21.98 0.81 8.83
C PRO A 377 -21.05 0.77 7.62
N LEU A 378 -21.27 1.60 6.59
CA LEU A 378 -20.43 1.62 5.39
C LEU A 378 -18.96 1.89 5.72
N TRP A 379 -18.66 2.74 6.71
CA TRP A 379 -17.30 2.96 7.19
C TRP A 379 -16.68 1.69 7.77
N ARG A 380 -17.40 1.00 8.65
CA ARG A 380 -16.96 -0.29 9.19
C ARG A 380 -16.78 -1.34 8.09
N LEU A 381 -17.64 -1.34 7.07
CA LEU A 381 -17.48 -2.22 5.91
C LEU A 381 -16.18 -1.90 5.19
N ALA A 382 -15.96 -0.63 4.85
CA ALA A 382 -14.77 -0.17 4.16
C ALA A 382 -13.48 -0.49 4.94
N GLU A 383 -13.51 -0.44 6.27
CA GLU A 383 -12.35 -0.78 7.12
C GLU A 383 -12.10 -2.29 7.27
N ASN A 384 -13.14 -3.12 7.23
CA ASN A 384 -13.02 -4.56 7.52
C ASN A 384 -13.00 -5.43 6.26
N VAL A 385 -13.41 -4.90 5.11
CA VAL A 385 -13.37 -5.62 3.84
C VAL A 385 -11.95 -5.64 3.29
N VAL A 386 -11.45 -6.84 3.02
CA VAL A 386 -10.10 -7.03 2.46
C VAL A 386 -10.08 -6.62 0.98
N HIS A 387 -11.16 -6.93 0.26
CA HIS A 387 -11.23 -6.78 -1.20
C HIS A 387 -12.52 -6.10 -1.65
N VAL A 388 -12.42 -5.13 -2.56
CA VAL A 388 -13.54 -4.27 -2.97
C VAL A 388 -14.81 -5.04 -3.43
N MET A 389 -14.66 -6.22 -4.04
CA MET A 389 -15.79 -7.01 -4.51
C MET A 389 -16.69 -7.57 -3.40
N GLU A 390 -16.19 -7.69 -2.18
CA GLU A 390 -17.00 -8.19 -1.06
C GLU A 390 -18.12 -7.21 -0.67
N THR A 391 -18.06 -5.97 -1.16
CA THR A 391 -19.09 -4.94 -0.90
C THR A 391 -20.40 -5.18 -1.66
N GLY A 392 -20.41 -5.95 -2.75
CA GLY A 392 -21.57 -6.06 -3.66
C GLY A 392 -22.85 -6.58 -2.99
N THR A 393 -22.73 -7.59 -2.12
CA THR A 393 -23.89 -8.12 -1.36
C THR A 393 -24.47 -7.06 -0.43
N THR A 394 -23.61 -6.30 0.23
CA THR A 394 -24.01 -5.23 1.14
C THR A 394 -24.68 -4.08 0.41
N VAL A 395 -24.16 -3.69 -0.76
CA VAL A 395 -24.76 -2.65 -1.62
C VAL A 395 -26.19 -3.01 -2.02
N SER A 396 -26.42 -4.27 -2.41
CA SER A 396 -27.76 -4.73 -2.80
C SER A 396 -28.77 -4.61 -1.65
N LEU A 397 -28.35 -4.95 -0.43
CA LEU A 397 -29.19 -4.82 0.77
C LEU A 397 -29.44 -3.35 1.14
N LEU A 398 -28.43 -2.49 0.99
CA LEU A 398 -28.57 -1.05 1.19
C LEU A 398 -29.60 -0.45 0.22
N LEU A 399 -29.49 -0.74 -1.08
CA LEU A 399 -30.43 -0.23 -2.09
C LEU A 399 -31.87 -0.72 -1.87
N SER A 400 -32.04 -1.99 -1.47
CA SER A 400 -33.35 -2.52 -1.12
C SER A 400 -33.99 -1.73 0.02
N TRP A 401 -33.22 -1.39 1.04
CA TRP A 401 -33.70 -0.64 2.19
C TRP A 401 -33.92 0.83 1.94
N VAL A 402 -33.04 1.47 1.15
CA VAL A 402 -33.28 2.84 0.69
C VAL A 402 -34.59 2.91 -0.10
N SER A 403 -34.87 1.90 -0.94
CA SER A 403 -36.13 1.80 -1.68
C SER A 403 -37.33 1.60 -0.75
N GLU A 404 -37.22 0.71 0.24
CA GLU A 404 -38.26 0.51 1.26
C GLU A 404 -38.53 1.78 2.06
N CYS A 405 -37.49 2.49 2.51
CA CYS A 405 -37.61 3.75 3.25
C CYS A 405 -38.16 4.87 2.38
N ARG A 406 -37.88 4.87 1.08
CA ARG A 406 -38.50 5.83 0.16
C ARG A 406 -40.00 5.57 0.04
N ASP A 407 -40.38 4.32 -0.18
CA ASP A 407 -41.78 3.93 -0.41
C ASP A 407 -42.61 3.97 0.88
N SER A 408 -41.96 3.78 2.03
CA SER A 408 -42.54 3.87 3.36
C SER A 408 -41.59 4.60 4.33
N PRO A 409 -41.55 5.95 4.35
CA PRO A 409 -40.64 6.75 5.18
C PRO A 409 -40.66 6.45 6.67
N LEU A 410 -41.77 5.90 7.17
CA LEU A 410 -41.88 5.48 8.56
C LEU A 410 -40.91 4.33 8.91
N SER A 411 -40.56 3.47 7.96
CA SER A 411 -39.64 2.34 8.19
C SER A 411 -38.23 2.83 8.54
N PHE A 412 -37.81 4.00 8.04
CA PHE A 412 -36.54 4.64 8.40
C PHE A 412 -36.43 4.91 9.91
N PHE A 413 -37.53 5.32 10.54
CA PHE A 413 -37.59 5.60 11.98
C PHE A 413 -37.81 4.35 12.85
N SER A 414 -37.87 3.16 12.26
CA SER A 414 -37.95 1.91 13.02
C SER A 414 -36.59 1.48 13.60
N GLY A 415 -35.49 2.01 13.05
CA GLY A 415 -34.13 1.60 13.41
C GLY A 415 -33.71 0.26 12.83
N ASN A 416 -34.59 -0.45 12.11
CA ASN A 416 -34.26 -1.69 11.42
C ASN A 416 -33.43 -1.35 10.17
N GLY A 417 -32.11 -1.31 10.31
CA GLY A 417 -31.18 -1.18 9.18
C GLY A 417 -31.00 -2.52 8.45
N SER A 418 -31.00 -2.50 7.12
CA SER A 418 -30.95 -3.73 6.31
C SER A 418 -29.57 -4.36 6.14
N VAL A 419 -28.49 -3.74 6.63
CA VAL A 419 -27.15 -4.28 6.43
C VAL A 419 -26.79 -5.26 7.56
N PRO A 420 -27.05 -6.57 7.41
CA PRO A 420 -27.16 -7.51 8.52
C PRO A 420 -25.80 -7.88 9.12
N SER A 421 -24.69 -7.48 8.48
CA SER A 421 -23.32 -7.80 8.89
C SER A 421 -22.56 -6.66 9.59
N LEU A 422 -23.13 -5.45 9.68
CA LEU A 422 -22.45 -4.27 10.25
C LEU A 422 -22.98 -3.87 11.63
N HIS A 423 -23.76 -4.77 12.24
CA HIS A 423 -24.45 -4.63 13.51
C HIS A 423 -23.54 -4.65 14.75
N SER A 424 -22.21 -4.70 14.60
CA SER A 424 -21.35 -4.21 15.68
C SER A 424 -21.43 -2.68 15.68
N ILE A 425 -22.58 -2.14 16.09
CA ILE A 425 -22.69 -0.79 16.62
C ILE A 425 -21.56 -0.70 17.64
N ALA A 426 -20.66 0.27 17.50
CA ALA A 426 -19.53 0.37 18.42
C ALA A 426 -20.09 0.51 19.84
N ALA A 427 -19.46 -0.14 20.82
CA ALA A 427 -19.93 -0.08 22.20
C ALA A 427 -20.09 1.39 22.65
N GLY A 428 -21.33 1.81 22.95
CA GLY A 428 -21.69 3.19 23.27
C GLY A 428 -22.60 3.89 22.27
N ASP A 429 -22.69 3.41 21.02
CA ASP A 429 -23.54 4.02 19.99
C ASP A 429 -25.02 3.59 20.08
N GLU A 430 -25.32 2.51 20.80
CA GLU A 430 -26.70 2.06 21.06
C GLU A 430 -27.55 3.14 21.74
N GLN A 431 -26.97 3.87 22.70
CA GLN A 431 -27.66 4.96 23.39
C GLN A 431 -27.97 6.13 22.45
N PHE A 432 -27.11 6.42 21.47
CA PHE A 432 -27.36 7.46 20.48
C PHE A 432 -28.50 7.05 19.55
N LEU A 433 -28.50 5.80 19.08
CA LEU A 433 -29.58 5.27 18.26
C LEU A 433 -30.91 5.25 19.03
N GLU A 434 -30.94 4.77 20.28
CA GLU A 434 -32.14 4.81 21.13
C GLU A 434 -32.68 6.23 21.30
N ASN A 435 -31.81 7.21 21.56
CA ASN A 435 -32.21 8.61 21.66
C ASN A 435 -32.80 9.15 20.36
N LEU A 436 -32.22 8.78 19.21
CA LEU A 436 -32.71 9.17 17.89
C LEU A 436 -34.09 8.54 17.59
N LEU A 437 -34.29 7.27 17.96
CA LEU A 437 -35.55 6.54 17.76
C LEU A 437 -36.64 6.93 18.77
N SER A 438 -36.26 7.50 19.92
CA SER A 438 -37.22 7.94 20.96
C SER A 438 -38.12 9.10 20.52
N LEU A 439 -37.71 9.87 19.49
CA LEU A 439 -38.52 10.93 18.94
C LEU A 439 -39.43 10.41 17.83
N SER A 440 -40.74 10.59 18.00
CA SER A 440 -41.70 10.29 16.94
C SER A 440 -41.52 11.23 15.75
N PRO A 441 -41.52 10.71 14.51
CA PRO A 441 -41.39 11.54 13.31
C PRO A 441 -42.63 12.41 13.11
N SER A 442 -42.44 13.64 12.63
CA SER A 442 -43.52 14.51 12.15
C SER A 442 -43.81 14.23 10.67
N GLU A 443 -44.90 14.79 10.13
CA GLU A 443 -45.16 14.74 8.68
C GLU A 443 -44.01 15.37 7.88
N ALA A 444 -43.44 16.49 8.36
CA ALA A 444 -42.30 17.13 7.73
C ALA A 444 -41.03 16.25 7.77
N SER A 445 -40.81 15.49 8.86
CA SER A 445 -39.73 14.51 8.91
C SER A 445 -39.91 13.40 7.88
N LEU A 446 -41.14 12.90 7.69
CA LEU A 446 -41.44 11.84 6.73
C LEU A 446 -41.23 12.33 5.29
N ASP A 447 -41.70 13.54 4.98
CA ASP A 447 -41.48 14.18 3.67
C ASP A 447 -39.98 14.39 3.39
N ALA A 448 -39.22 14.87 4.38
CA ALA A 448 -37.78 15.04 4.27
C ALA A 448 -37.07 13.70 4.01
N VAL A 449 -37.48 12.62 4.68
CA VAL A 449 -36.94 11.28 4.45
C VAL A 449 -37.23 10.80 3.02
N SER A 450 -38.43 11.02 2.49
CA SER A 450 -38.73 10.67 1.09
C SER A 450 -37.77 11.33 0.09
N VAL A 451 -37.52 12.64 0.25
CA VAL A 451 -36.59 13.39 -0.62
C VAL A 451 -35.17 12.84 -0.46
N VAL A 452 -34.71 12.66 0.78
CA VAL A 452 -33.38 12.14 1.06
C VAL A 452 -33.18 10.73 0.51
N MET A 453 -34.17 9.83 0.64
CA MET A 453 -34.07 8.45 0.15
C MET A 453 -34.07 8.38 -1.37
N GLU A 454 -34.83 9.23 -2.07
CA GLU A 454 -34.77 9.33 -3.53
C GLU A 454 -33.38 9.80 -4.01
N SER A 455 -32.83 10.86 -3.40
CA SER A 455 -31.46 11.31 -3.71
C SER A 455 -30.41 10.26 -3.36
N SER A 456 -30.58 9.56 -2.23
CA SER A 456 -29.69 8.48 -1.80
C SER A 456 -29.70 7.32 -2.78
N ARG A 457 -30.88 6.94 -3.27
CA ARG A 457 -31.05 5.88 -4.26
C ARG A 457 -30.30 6.23 -5.54
N GLY A 458 -30.55 7.41 -6.11
CA GLY A 458 -29.88 7.84 -7.34
C GLY A 458 -28.35 7.90 -7.18
N TYR A 459 -27.88 8.37 -6.01
CA TYR A 459 -26.45 8.39 -5.70
C TYR A 459 -25.83 6.99 -5.64
N PHE A 460 -26.42 6.06 -4.88
CA PHE A 460 -25.89 4.70 -4.73
C PHE A 460 -26.04 3.88 -6.01
N GLU A 461 -27.12 4.04 -6.77
CA GLU A 461 -27.29 3.35 -8.06
C GLU A 461 -26.21 3.77 -9.06
N HIS A 462 -25.90 5.07 -9.14
CA HIS A 462 -24.83 5.56 -10.02
C HIS A 462 -23.45 5.05 -9.61
N LEU A 463 -23.14 5.14 -8.31
CA LEU A 463 -21.81 4.84 -7.80
C LEU A 463 -21.48 3.34 -7.77
N PHE A 464 -22.51 2.51 -7.61
CA PHE A 464 -22.38 1.07 -7.58
C PHE A 464 -22.94 0.39 -8.85
N GLU A 465 -23.06 1.12 -9.95
CA GLU A 465 -23.63 0.62 -11.22
C GLU A 465 -22.97 -0.70 -11.67
N ASP A 466 -21.67 -0.87 -11.41
CA ASP A 466 -20.93 -2.09 -11.73
C ASP A 466 -21.31 -3.29 -10.84
N PHE A 467 -21.83 -3.08 -9.64
CA PHE A 467 -22.13 -4.15 -8.66
C PHE A 467 -23.60 -4.58 -8.65
N ILE A 468 -24.47 -3.85 -9.34
CA ILE A 468 -25.92 -4.02 -9.25
C ILE A 468 -26.54 -4.31 -10.62
N GLY A 469 -27.75 -4.87 -10.65
CA GLY A 469 -28.52 -5.07 -11.88
C GLY A 469 -27.76 -5.92 -12.91
N THR A 470 -27.40 -5.31 -14.03
CA THR A 470 -26.59 -5.91 -15.12
C THR A 470 -25.13 -5.44 -15.13
N GLY A 471 -24.67 -4.83 -14.03
CA GLY A 471 -23.31 -4.34 -13.87
C GLY A 471 -22.25 -5.43 -14.02
N LYS A 472 -21.02 -5.02 -14.33
CA LYS A 472 -19.88 -5.90 -14.65
C LYS A 472 -19.59 -6.95 -13.56
N TYR A 473 -19.85 -6.62 -12.30
CA TYR A 473 -19.61 -7.44 -11.11
C TYR A 473 -20.89 -7.83 -10.39
N SER A 474 -22.04 -7.68 -11.04
CA SER A 474 -23.33 -8.09 -10.47
C SER A 474 -23.40 -9.62 -10.30
N GLY A 475 -23.90 -10.07 -9.15
CA GLY A 475 -24.07 -11.50 -8.86
C GLY A 475 -22.80 -12.23 -8.40
N LYS A 476 -22.62 -13.49 -8.82
CA LYS A 476 -21.43 -14.28 -8.48
C LYS A 476 -20.28 -13.85 -9.39
N VAL A 477 -19.32 -13.12 -8.83
CA VAL A 477 -18.08 -12.73 -9.52
C VAL A 477 -17.27 -13.99 -9.89
N ASP A 478 -16.75 -14.02 -11.11
CA ASP A 478 -15.89 -15.10 -11.61
C ASP A 478 -14.61 -15.20 -10.76
N GLU A 479 -14.19 -16.43 -10.44
CA GLU A 479 -12.95 -16.69 -9.70
C GLU A 479 -11.72 -16.10 -10.40
N VAL A 480 -11.72 -16.06 -11.74
CA VAL A 480 -10.64 -15.45 -12.54
C VAL A 480 -10.59 -13.94 -12.34
N VAL A 481 -11.75 -13.29 -12.22
CA VAL A 481 -11.81 -11.84 -11.94
C VAL A 481 -11.32 -11.58 -10.52
N MET A 482 -11.79 -12.35 -9.55
CA MET A 482 -11.34 -12.25 -8.16
C MET A 482 -9.83 -12.46 -8.05
N GLU A 483 -9.28 -13.46 -8.74
CA GLU A 483 -7.86 -13.72 -8.79
C GLU A 483 -7.14 -12.50 -9.37
N ARG A 484 -7.54 -11.98 -10.53
CA ARG A 484 -6.88 -10.84 -11.19
C ARG A 484 -6.93 -9.54 -10.40
N THR A 485 -7.89 -9.39 -9.49
CA THR A 485 -8.08 -8.17 -8.71
C THR A 485 -7.64 -8.32 -7.26
N LEU A 486 -6.94 -9.38 -6.84
CA LEU A 486 -6.54 -9.59 -5.44
C LEU A 486 -5.79 -8.40 -4.82
N CYS A 487 -5.09 -7.61 -5.65
CA CYS A 487 -4.41 -6.39 -5.26
C CYS A 487 -5.31 -5.13 -5.14
N ALA A 488 -6.63 -5.23 -5.37
CA ALA A 488 -7.58 -4.13 -5.25
C ALA A 488 -8.13 -4.02 -3.81
N SER A 489 -7.54 -3.13 -3.02
CA SER A 489 -8.08 -2.82 -1.69
C SER A 489 -9.45 -2.14 -1.80
N ALA A 490 -10.30 -2.32 -0.78
CA ALA A 490 -11.57 -1.61 -0.69
C ALA A 490 -11.40 -0.09 -0.49
N THR A 491 -10.26 0.36 0.04
CA THR A 491 -10.04 1.79 0.36
C THR A 491 -8.70 2.30 -0.14
N ASN A 492 -8.67 3.59 -0.45
CA ASN A 492 -7.44 4.32 -0.78
C ASN A 492 -6.83 4.99 0.47
N ARG A 493 -7.11 4.49 1.68
CA ARG A 493 -6.68 5.08 2.96
C ARG A 493 -5.18 5.39 3.02
N PHE A 494 -4.37 4.56 2.37
CA PHE A 494 -2.93 4.75 2.32
C PHE A 494 -2.52 5.97 1.49
N ILE A 495 -3.21 6.24 0.38
CA ILE A 495 -3.02 7.46 -0.40
C ILE A 495 -3.47 8.67 0.43
N GLU A 496 -4.62 8.58 1.09
CA GLU A 496 -5.10 9.64 1.98
C GLU A 496 -4.09 9.97 3.10
N SER A 497 -3.41 8.96 3.65
CA SER A 497 -2.34 9.18 4.63
C SER A 497 -1.17 9.99 4.07
N GLY A 498 -0.87 9.83 2.78
CA GLY A 498 0.09 10.65 2.06
C GLY A 498 -0.35 12.12 2.00
N PHE A 499 -1.64 12.40 1.82
CA PHE A 499 -2.15 13.77 1.94
C PHE A 499 -2.13 14.30 3.37
N GLY A 500 -2.29 13.46 4.38
CA GLY A 500 -2.06 13.86 5.78
C GLY A 500 -0.63 14.37 6.02
N PHE A 501 0.37 13.82 5.32
CA PHE A 501 1.73 14.38 5.32
C PHE A 501 1.81 15.71 4.58
N VAL A 502 1.21 15.83 3.39
CA VAL A 502 1.14 17.10 2.64
C VAL A 502 0.48 18.20 3.47
N ASP A 503 -0.57 17.87 4.21
CA ASP A 503 -1.29 18.82 5.06
C ASP A 503 -0.44 19.36 6.19
N ARG A 504 0.40 18.51 6.78
CA ARG A 504 1.43 18.96 7.73
C ARG A 504 2.37 19.95 7.06
N LEU A 505 2.89 19.65 5.86
CA LEU A 505 3.79 20.56 5.15
C LEU A 505 3.15 21.93 4.84
N TYR A 506 1.87 21.96 4.47
CA TYR A 506 1.16 23.20 4.20
C TYR A 506 0.76 23.98 5.46
N SER A 507 0.44 23.28 6.55
CA SER A 507 0.03 23.89 7.82
C SER A 507 1.21 24.45 8.61
N TYR A 508 2.39 23.85 8.47
CA TYR A 508 3.64 24.28 9.10
C TYR A 508 4.54 25.08 8.16
N LYS A 509 3.96 25.82 7.18
CA LYS A 509 4.72 26.83 6.47
C LYS A 509 5.38 27.77 7.49
N PRO A 510 6.71 27.97 7.45
CA PRO A 510 7.40 28.89 8.34
C PRO A 510 6.92 30.34 8.19
#